data_AF-A0A6J4QFF2-F1
#
_entry.id   AF-A0A6J4QFF2-F1
#
_cell.length_a   1.000
_cell.length_b   1.000
_cell.length_c   1.000
_cell.angle_alpha   90.00
_cell.angle_beta   90.00
_cell.angle_gamma   90.00
#
_symmetry.space_group_name_H-M   'P 1'
#
loop_
_entity.id
_entity.type
_entity.pdbx_description
1 polymer ?
#
loop_
_entity_poly.entity_id
_entity_poly.type
_entity_poly.pdbx_seq_one_letter_code
_entity_poly.pdbx_strand_id
1 'polypeptide(L)'
;MSQPPQVDLFSPDFKANPYPTYAHLRSEAPIHRVELPDGRGMWLVTRYEDVSAVLRDERFVKDWRNAMTPEQIAGVPPIPEVMKPLTNGKSSSSCTVSVFKGLRRC
;
A
#
# COMPACT_ATOMS: atom_id res chain seq x y z
N MET A 1 1.68 -4.65 25.56
CA MET A 1 1.34 -4.44 24.14
C MET A 1 2.31 -5.29 23.35
N SER A 2 1.90 -6.49 22.92
CA SER A 2 2.77 -7.38 22.17
C SER A 2 2.96 -6.78 20.79
N GLN A 3 4.18 -6.32 20.49
CA GLN A 3 4.55 -5.90 19.15
C GLN A 3 4.38 -7.12 18.23
N PRO A 4 3.49 -7.08 17.22
CA PRO A 4 3.33 -8.21 16.32
C PRO A 4 4.65 -8.48 15.58
N PRO A 5 4.97 -9.76 15.32
CA PRO A 5 6.23 -10.15 14.68
C PRO A 5 6.38 -9.43 13.34
N GLN A 6 7.59 -8.96 13.05
CA GLN A 6 7.90 -8.28 11.81
C GLN A 6 7.85 -9.28 10.65
N VAL A 7 6.92 -9.07 9.72
CA VAL A 7 6.76 -9.93 8.53
C VAL A 7 7.55 -9.34 7.37
N ASP A 8 8.51 -10.10 6.85
CA ASP A 8 9.20 -9.78 5.60
C ASP A 8 8.43 -10.32 4.40
N LEU A 9 7.67 -9.44 3.75
CA LEU A 9 6.89 -9.74 2.54
C LEU A 9 7.77 -9.99 1.29
N PHE A 10 9.06 -9.71 1.36
CA PHE A 10 9.99 -9.81 0.24
C PHE A 10 10.85 -11.08 0.31
N SER A 11 10.84 -11.77 1.45
CA SER A 11 11.55 -13.04 1.65
C SER A 11 11.11 -14.13 0.66
N PRO A 12 12.03 -15.01 0.22
CA PRO A 12 11.70 -16.16 -0.62
C PRO A 12 10.66 -17.08 0.03
N ASP A 13 10.76 -17.31 1.34
CA ASP A 13 9.86 -18.18 2.10
C ASP A 13 8.42 -17.65 2.10
N PHE A 14 8.25 -16.34 2.28
CA PHE A 14 6.94 -15.70 2.18
C PHE A 14 6.36 -15.82 0.78
N LYS A 15 7.19 -15.64 -0.26
CA LYS A 15 6.74 -15.78 -1.66
C LYS A 15 6.37 -17.22 -2.00
N ALA A 16 7.06 -18.20 -1.43
CA ALA A 16 6.78 -19.61 -1.63
C ALA A 16 5.46 -20.03 -0.97
N ASN A 17 5.16 -19.52 0.23
CA ASN A 17 3.93 -19.85 0.95
C ASN A 17 3.42 -18.69 1.83
N PRO A 18 2.64 -17.74 1.28
CA PRO A 18 2.20 -16.55 2.01
C PRO A 18 0.96 -16.80 2.90
N TYR A 19 0.18 -17.85 2.64
CA TYR A 19 -1.13 -18.06 3.29
C TYR A 19 -1.06 -18.29 4.80
N PRO A 20 -0.09 -19.05 5.37
CA PRO A 20 0.06 -19.20 6.81
C PRO A 20 0.28 -17.85 7.50
N THR A 21 1.12 -17.00 6.91
CA THR A 21 1.40 -15.66 7.41
C THR A 21 0.15 -14.79 7.39
N TYR A 22 -0.63 -14.81 6.31
CA TYR A 22 -1.91 -14.10 6.27
C TYR A 22 -2.95 -14.65 7.26
N ALA A 23 -2.97 -15.95 7.51
CA ALA A 23 -3.88 -16.55 8.48
C ALA A 23 -3.57 -16.06 9.90
N HIS A 24 -2.29 -16.06 10.29
CA HIS A 24 -1.83 -15.56 11.59
C HIS A 24 -2.08 -14.05 11.75
N LEU A 25 -1.78 -13.24 10.73
CA LEU A 25 -2.05 -11.81 10.76
C LEU A 25 -3.55 -11.52 10.89
N ARG A 26 -4.42 -12.28 10.22
CA ARG A 26 -5.87 -12.07 10.28
C ARG A 26 -6.46 -12.34 11.67
N SER A 27 -5.87 -13.27 12.43
CA SER A 27 -6.29 -13.59 13.79
C SER A 27 -5.77 -12.60 14.82
N GLU A 28 -4.50 -12.18 14.71
CA GLU A 28 -3.82 -11.44 15.79
C GLU A 28 -3.62 -9.95 15.51
N ALA A 29 -3.42 -9.56 14.24
CA ALA A 29 -3.11 -8.19 13.83
C ALA A 29 -3.69 -7.90 12.43
N PRO A 30 -5.03 -7.77 12.30
CA PRO A 30 -5.69 -7.68 11.00
C PRO A 30 -5.31 -6.45 10.19
N ILE A 31 -4.84 -5.40 10.87
CA ILE A 31 -4.18 -4.22 10.30
C ILE A 31 -2.77 -4.15 10.90
N HIS A 32 -1.75 -4.38 10.07
CA HIS A 32 -0.36 -4.52 10.50
C HIS A 32 0.56 -3.58 9.73
N ARG A 33 1.54 -2.96 10.40
CA ARG A 33 2.52 -2.09 9.74
C ARG A 33 3.76 -2.91 9.38
N VAL A 34 4.04 -3.02 8.09
CA VAL A 34 5.23 -3.68 7.53
C VAL A 34 6.26 -2.66 7.08
N GLU A 35 7.53 -3.06 7.07
CA GLU A 35 8.63 -2.27 6.54
C GLU A 35 8.97 -2.74 5.12
N LEU A 36 9.15 -1.79 4.21
CA LEU A 36 9.62 -2.03 2.85
C LEU A 36 11.17 -2.01 2.81
N PRO A 37 11.79 -2.62 1.79
CA PRO A 37 13.25 -2.61 1.62
C PRO A 37 13.87 -1.22 1.52
N ASP A 38 13.06 -0.21 1.17
CA ASP A 38 13.46 1.20 1.11
C ASP A 38 13.29 1.94 2.45
N GLY A 39 13.00 1.22 3.54
CA GLY A 39 12.79 1.74 4.89
C GLY A 39 11.43 2.42 5.10
N ARG A 40 10.57 2.48 4.08
CA ARG A 40 9.22 3.04 4.24
C ARG A 40 8.31 2.04 4.94
N GLY A 41 7.38 2.57 5.73
CA GLY A 41 6.31 1.76 6.31
C GLY A 41 5.10 1.66 5.40
N MET A 42 4.45 0.51 5.38
CA MET A 42 3.16 0.29 4.72
C MET A 42 2.19 -0.41 5.65
N TRP A 43 0.91 -0.09 5.50
CA TRP A 43 -0.17 -0.80 6.19
C TRP A 43 -0.64 -2.00 5.37
N LEU A 44 -0.64 -3.16 5.99
CA LEU A 44 -1.17 -4.41 5.46
C LEU A 44 -2.51 -4.69 6.13
N VAL A 45 -3.56 -4.83 5.33
CA VAL A 45 -4.92 -5.14 5.79
C VAL A 45 -5.29 -6.54 5.31
N THR A 46 -5.66 -7.43 6.22
CA THR A 46 -5.83 -8.87 5.92
C THR A 46 -7.25 -9.39 6.09
N ARG A 47 -8.14 -8.64 6.76
CA ARG A 47 -9.57 -8.98 6.89
C ARG A 47 -10.36 -8.46 5.71
N TYR A 48 -11.28 -9.30 5.23
CA TYR A 48 -12.09 -8.99 4.06
C TYR A 48 -12.94 -7.73 4.25
N GLU A 49 -13.60 -7.58 5.40
CA GLU A 49 -14.46 -6.43 5.69
C GLU A 49 -13.68 -5.11 5.66
N ASP A 50 -12.49 -5.09 6.27
CA ASP A 50 -11.61 -3.91 6.28
C ASP A 50 -11.10 -3.57 4.88
N VAL A 51 -10.67 -4.58 4.11
CA VAL A 51 -10.24 -4.37 2.70
C VAL A 51 -11.42 -3.83 1.88
N SER A 52 -12.60 -4.40 2.05
CA SER A 52 -13.84 -4.04 1.36
C SER A 52 -14.26 -2.60 1.66
N ALA A 53 -14.09 -2.15 2.90
CA ALA A 53 -14.33 -0.76 3.32
C ALA A 53 -13.29 0.19 2.73
N VAL A 54 -12.00 -0.16 2.83
CA VAL A 54 -10.89 0.67 2.33
C VAL A 54 -10.95 0.86 0.81
N LEU A 55 -11.28 -0.19 0.07
CA LEU A 55 -11.38 -0.11 -1.40
C LEU A 55 -12.55 0.72 -1.90
N ARG A 56 -13.61 0.89 -1.10
CA ARG A 56 -14.77 1.73 -1.44
C ARG A 56 -14.62 3.18 -0.99
N ASP A 57 -13.67 3.44 -0.11
CA ASP A 57 -13.46 4.75 0.45
C ASP A 57 -12.64 5.61 -0.51
N GLU A 58 -13.26 6.68 -1.02
CA GLU A 58 -12.67 7.62 -1.99
C GLU A 58 -11.41 8.33 -1.46
N ARG A 59 -11.14 8.25 -0.16
CA ARG A 59 -9.91 8.75 0.42
C ARG A 59 -8.69 7.93 -0.01
N PHE A 60 -8.87 6.67 -0.42
CA PHE A 60 -7.80 5.80 -0.91
C PHE A 60 -7.76 5.84 -2.43
N VAL A 61 -6.65 6.32 -2.96
CA VAL A 61 -6.45 6.47 -4.40
C VAL A 61 -5.41 5.49 -4.90
N LYS A 62 -5.64 4.95 -6.10
CA LYS A 62 -4.67 4.07 -6.77
C LYS A 62 -3.47 4.85 -7.32
N ASP A 63 -3.73 6.00 -7.94
CA ASP A 63 -2.68 6.93 -8.36
C ASP A 63 -2.45 7.93 -7.23
N TRP A 64 -1.26 7.89 -6.64
CA TRP A 64 -0.86 8.77 -5.54
C TRP A 64 -0.97 10.25 -5.90
N ARG A 65 -0.89 10.62 -7.19
CA ARG A 65 -1.08 12.00 -7.66
C ARG A 65 -2.48 12.53 -7.36
N ASN A 66 -3.49 11.66 -7.31
CA ASN A 66 -4.86 12.05 -6.97
C ASN A 66 -5.03 12.40 -5.48
N ALA A 67 -4.04 12.07 -4.63
CA ALA A 67 -4.02 12.46 -3.22
C ALA A 67 -3.23 13.76 -2.98
N MET A 68 -2.69 14.39 -4.03
CA MET A 68 -1.87 15.59 -3.92
C MET A 68 -2.62 16.86 -4.28
N THR A 69 -2.15 17.97 -3.71
CA THR A 69 -2.56 19.33 -4.12
C THR A 69 -1.97 19.67 -5.49
N PRO A 70 -2.60 20.57 -6.27
CA PRO A 70 -2.06 21.03 -7.55
C PRO A 70 -0.61 21.54 -7.46
N GLU A 71 -0.27 22.20 -6.36
CA GLU A 71 1.07 22.74 -6.10
C GLU A 71 2.10 21.61 -5.91
N GLN A 72 1.72 20.52 -5.23
CA GLN A 72 2.58 19.35 -5.07
C GLN A 72 2.80 18.62 -6.39
N ILE A 73 1.77 18.52 -7.24
CA ILE A 73 1.89 17.89 -8.56
C ILE A 73 2.85 18.69 -9.46
N ALA A 74 2.81 20.03 -9.40
CA ALA A 74 3.71 20.89 -10.16
C ALA A 74 5.19 20.71 -9.77
N GLY A 75 5.48 20.26 -8.56
CA GLY A 75 6.83 19.95 -8.08
C GLY A 75 7.35 18.54 -8.47
N VAL A 76 6.50 17.68 -9.03
CA VAL A 76 6.90 16.33 -9.48
C VAL A 76 7.49 16.43 -10.89
N PRO A 77 8.72 15.94 -11.13
CA PRO A 77 9.31 15.99 -12.46
C PRO A 77 8.42 15.23 -13.46
N PRO A 78 8.19 15.79 -14.66
CA PRO A 78 7.36 15.13 -15.65
C PRO A 78 8.00 13.79 -16.04
N ILE A 79 7.15 12.78 -16.21
CA ILE A 79 7.58 11.48 -16.70
C ILE A 79 8.17 11.66 -18.11
N PRO A 80 9.35 11.11 -18.41
CA PRO A 80 9.90 11.15 -19.76
C PRO A 80 8.89 10.63 -20.80
N GLU A 81 8.82 11.26 -21.98
CA GLU A 81 7.87 10.89 -23.05
C GLU A 81 7.87 9.39 -23.36
N VAL A 82 9.05 8.76 -23.35
CA VAL A 82 9.24 7.33 -23.59
C VAL A 82 8.46 6.42 -22.62
N MET A 83 8.12 6.91 -21.42
CA MET A 83 7.47 6.12 -20.38
C MET A 83 5.94 6.40 -20.27
N LYS A 84 5.41 7.42 -20.96
CA LYS A 84 3.98 7.77 -20.94
C LYS A 84 3.01 6.65 -21.39
N PRO A 85 3.33 5.77 -22.35
CA PRO A 85 2.44 4.66 -22.72
C PRO A 85 2.15 3.70 -21.57
N LEU A 86 3.08 3.58 -20.60
CA LEU A 86 2.93 2.71 -19.43
C LEU A 86 2.04 3.31 -18.34
N THR A 87 1.81 4.62 -18.37
CA THR A 87 1.01 5.33 -17.37
C THR A 87 -0.42 5.63 -17.84
N ASN A 88 -0.67 5.55 -19.14
CA ASN A 88 -2.00 5.76 -19.73
C ASN A 88 -2.91 4.54 -19.65
N GLY A 89 -2.34 3.36 -19.39
CA GLY A 89 -3.11 2.15 -19.13
C GLY A 89 -3.74 2.24 -17.75
N LYS A 90 -5.06 2.01 -17.65
CA LYS A 90 -5.70 1.59 -16.41
C LYS A 90 -4.99 0.30 -15.93
N SER A 91 -3.87 0.43 -15.22
CA SER A 91 -3.12 -0.72 -14.72
C SER A 91 -4.00 -1.43 -13.70
N SER A 92 -4.61 -2.53 -14.14
CA SER A 92 -4.97 -3.61 -13.24
C SER A 92 -3.67 -4.23 -12.74
N SER A 93 -3.70 -4.76 -11.52
CA SER A 93 -2.72 -5.72 -11.00
C SER A 93 -1.47 -5.14 -10.33
N SER A 94 -1.66 -4.53 -9.16
CA SER A 94 -1.09 -5.09 -7.93
C SER A 94 -1.89 -4.55 -6.75
N CYS A 95 -2.58 -5.45 -6.04
CA CYS A 95 -3.27 -5.16 -4.79
C CYS A 95 -2.25 -4.87 -3.68
N THR A 96 -1.60 -3.71 -3.76
CA THR A 96 -0.87 -3.15 -2.64
C THR A 96 -1.62 -1.90 -2.25
N VAL A 97 -2.50 -2.02 -1.26
CA VAL A 97 -3.18 -0.86 -0.67
C VAL A 97 -2.11 -0.05 0.06
N SER A 98 -1.41 0.83 -0.66
CA SER A 98 -0.56 1.84 -0.06
C SER A 98 -1.47 2.88 0.59
N VAL A 99 -1.82 2.63 1.85
CA VAL A 99 -2.49 3.61 2.71
C VAL A 99 -1.52 4.74 3.01
N PHE A 100 -1.58 5.80 2.22
CA PHE A 100 -1.03 7.10 2.58
C PHE A 100 -2.10 8.17 2.32
N LYS A 101 -2.75 8.63 3.38
CA LYS A 101 -3.38 9.94 3.38
C LYS A 101 -2.97 10.69 4.64
N GLY A 102 -2.16 11.72 4.41
CA GLY A 102 -2.11 12.94 5.19
C GLY A 102 -2.00 12.75 6.70
N LEU A 103 -0.77 12.80 7.20
CA LEU A 103 -0.49 13.40 8.50
C LEU A 103 -1.07 14.82 8.49
N ARG A 104 -2.34 14.99 8.88
CA ARG A 104 -2.84 16.28 9.35
C ARG A 104 -2.18 16.50 10.72
N ARG A 105 -1.07 17.23 10.72
CA ARG A 105 -0.64 17.97 11.91
C ARG A 105 -1.58 19.16 12.07
N CYS A 106 -2.14 19.31 13.27
CA CYS A 106 -2.46 20.63 13.80
C CYS A 106 -1.18 21.47 13.89
#